data_AF-A0A845S442-F1
#
_entry.id   AF-A0A845S442-F1
#
_cell.length_a   1.000
_cell.length_b   1.000
_cell.length_c   1.000
_cell.angle_alpha   90.00
_cell.angle_beta   90.00
_cell.angle_gamma   90.00
#
_symmetry.space_group_name_H-M   'P 1'
#
loop_
_entity.id
_entity.type
_entity.pdbx_description
1 polymer ?
#
loop_
_entity_poly.entity_id
_entity_poly.type
_entity_poly.pdbx_seq_one_letter_code
_entity_poly.pdbx_strand_id
1 'polypeptide(L)'
;EIDILTDQEETEKRQSEFKIKTKRFIESLEIDEMMAQLLVLEGFSSIKEIDGSPLEEITKIDGFDADTAKELKERAKEYLETESKEVSNKVKELGIQDELMNHPGLSLGMLLTLGEKNIKTLADFADLSVDEILGGYDEVKGKRVEFEGILQNFDIIKAEAERLIMSAREKVFNK
;
A
#
# COMPACT_ATOMS: atom_id res chain seq x y z
N GLU A 1 -4.02 -23.93 15.15
CA GLU A 1 -3.20 -23.72 16.36
C GLU A 1 -3.36 -22.28 16.81
N ILE A 2 -3.39 -22.02 18.12
CA ILE A 2 -3.34 -20.66 18.65
C ILE A 2 -1.85 -20.38 18.84
N ASP A 3 -1.30 -19.50 18.02
CA ASP A 3 0.08 -19.06 18.10
C ASP A 3 0.21 -18.12 19.31
N ILE A 4 0.56 -18.69 20.47
CA ILE A 4 0.81 -17.93 21.70
C ILE A 4 2.22 -17.37 21.57
N LEU A 5 2.32 -16.23 20.90
CA LEU A 5 3.51 -15.37 20.96
C LEU A 5 3.84 -15.14 22.44
N THR A 6 5.11 -15.27 22.79
CA THR A 6 5.54 -15.05 24.18
C THR A 6 5.39 -13.56 24.52
N ASP A 7 5.05 -13.21 25.77
CA ASP A 7 4.87 -11.81 26.22
C ASP A 7 6.08 -10.91 25.87
N GLN A 8 7.26 -11.50 25.75
CA GLN A 8 8.51 -10.83 25.40
C GLN A 8 8.57 -10.46 23.90
N GLU A 9 8.17 -11.37 23.01
CA GLU A 9 8.12 -11.11 21.56
C GLU A 9 7.03 -10.08 21.21
N GLU A 10 5.88 -10.12 21.89
CA GLU A 10 4.83 -9.13 21.69
C GLU A 10 5.28 -7.73 22.13
N THR A 11 6.02 -7.64 23.23
CA THR A 11 6.58 -6.38 23.73
C THR A 11 7.61 -5.80 22.76
N GLU A 12 8.53 -6.63 22.25
CA GLU A 12 9.54 -6.21 21.27
C GLU A 12 8.91 -5.77 19.96
N LYS A 13 7.90 -6.50 19.48
CA LYS A 13 7.14 -6.14 18.27
C LYS A 13 6.49 -4.77 18.43
N ARG A 14 5.76 -4.52 19.52
CA ARG A 14 5.12 -3.21 19.78
C ARG A 14 6.12 -2.06 19.83
N GLN A 15 7.28 -2.26 20.46
CA GLN A 15 8.33 -1.23 20.50
C GLN A 15 8.92 -0.95 19.12
N SER A 16 9.13 -2.00 18.31
CA SER A 16 9.63 -1.84 16.94
C SER A 16 8.62 -1.10 16.06
N GLU A 17 7.34 -1.47 16.12
CA GLU A 17 6.26 -0.83 15.38
C GLU A 17 6.13 0.64 15.76
N PHE A 18 6.22 0.96 17.06
CA PHE A 18 6.20 2.33 17.55
C PHE A 18 7.32 3.17 16.93
N LYS A 19 8.56 2.65 16.91
CA LYS A 19 9.71 3.34 16.31
C LYS A 19 9.57 3.50 14.81
N ILE A 20 9.09 2.47 14.11
CA ILE A 20 8.87 2.51 12.65
C ILE A 20 7.84 3.58 12.30
N LYS A 21 6.70 3.60 13.01
CA LYS A 21 5.64 4.60 12.79
C LYS A 21 6.12 6.01 13.09
N THR A 22 6.80 6.20 14.22
CA THR A 22 7.37 7.49 14.63
C THR A 22 8.32 8.01 13.54
N LYS A 23 9.27 7.17 13.10
CA LYS A 23 10.22 7.52 12.06
C LYS A 23 9.52 7.88 10.74
N ARG A 24 8.49 7.13 10.35
CA ARG A 24 7.70 7.41 9.16
C ARG A 24 7.03 8.79 9.23
N PHE A 25 6.48 9.17 10.39
CA PHE A 25 5.88 10.50 10.55
C PHE A 25 6.91 11.62 10.48
N ILE A 26 8.08 11.46 11.11
CA ILE A 26 9.19 12.43 11.01
C ILE A 26 9.59 12.63 9.55
N GLU A 27 9.82 11.53 8.82
CA GLU A 27 10.28 11.60 7.43
C GLU A 27 9.21 12.13 6.47
N SER A 28 7.93 11.82 6.70
CA SER A 28 6.85 12.17 5.78
C SER A 28 6.25 13.54 6.03
N LEU A 29 6.23 14.00 7.29
CA LEU A 29 5.60 15.26 7.71
C LEU A 29 6.62 16.32 8.13
N GLU A 30 7.92 16.00 8.08
CA GLU A 30 9.02 16.90 8.48
C GLU A 30 8.85 17.50 9.89
N ILE A 31 8.30 16.71 10.81
CA ILE A 31 8.08 17.09 12.21
C ILE A 31 9.18 16.55 13.11
N ASP A 32 9.29 17.11 14.32
CA ASP A 32 10.22 16.59 15.32
C ASP A 32 9.76 15.25 15.92
N GLU A 33 10.69 14.60 16.62
CA GLU A 33 10.45 13.30 17.23
C GLU A 33 9.36 13.33 18.31
N MET A 34 9.23 14.42 19.07
CA MET A 34 8.23 14.51 20.13
C MET A 34 6.82 14.57 19.54
N MET A 35 6.62 15.40 18.51
CA MET A 35 5.35 15.48 17.78
C MET A 35 4.99 14.15 17.13
N ALA A 36 5.95 13.48 16.51
CA ALA A 36 5.73 12.18 15.88
C ALA A 36 5.34 11.09 16.90
N GLN A 37 6.00 11.05 18.06
CA GLN A 37 5.67 10.10 19.12
C GLN A 37 4.25 10.34 19.67
N LEU A 38 3.85 11.60 19.84
CA LEU A 38 2.50 11.96 20.30
C LEU A 38 1.42 11.49 19.32
N LEU A 39 1.63 11.62 18.01
CA LEU A 39 0.72 11.09 17.00
C LEU A 39 0.55 9.56 17.10
N VAL A 40 1.64 8.83 17.28
CA VAL A 40 1.59 7.37 17.45
C VAL A 40 0.87 6.98 18.75
N LEU A 41 1.08 7.74 19.84
CA LEU A 41 0.42 7.52 21.13
C LEU A 41 -1.09 7.75 21.07
N GLU A 42 -1.53 8.76 20.33
CA GLU A 42 -2.97 9.01 20.09
C GLU A 42 -3.61 7.92 19.20
N GLY A 43 -2.79 7.15 18.49
CA GLY A 43 -3.23 5.99 17.71
C GLY A 43 -3.19 6.20 16.20
N PHE A 44 -2.66 7.32 15.71
CA PHE A 44 -2.44 7.52 14.28
C PHE A 44 -1.44 6.48 13.76
N SER A 45 -1.86 5.75 12.72
CA SER A 45 -1.11 4.66 12.13
C SER A 45 -0.59 4.98 10.73
N SER A 46 -1.16 5.99 10.06
CA SER A 46 -0.77 6.41 8.71
C SER A 46 -0.98 7.90 8.45
N ILE A 47 -0.27 8.44 7.43
CA ILE A 47 -0.43 9.82 6.96
C ILE A 47 -1.86 10.07 6.46
N LYS A 48 -2.47 9.06 5.83
CA LYS A 48 -3.84 9.11 5.34
C LYS A 48 -4.87 9.28 6.45
N GLU A 49 -4.64 8.69 7.62
CA GLU A 49 -5.50 8.91 8.79
C GLU A 49 -5.41 10.35 9.31
N ILE A 50 -4.23 10.96 9.27
CA ILE A 50 -4.02 12.36 9.67
C ILE A 50 -4.70 13.32 8.67
N ASP A 51 -4.54 13.08 7.36
CA ASP A 51 -5.24 13.85 6.33
C ASP A 51 -6.77 13.68 6.41
N GLY A 52 -7.23 12.49 6.77
CA GLY A 52 -8.65 12.16 6.90
C GLY A 52 -9.33 12.58 8.22
N SER A 53 -8.58 12.88 9.28
CA SER A 53 -9.15 13.16 10.61
C SER A 53 -9.69 14.59 10.73
N PRO A 54 -10.70 14.84 11.58
CA PRO A 54 -11.10 16.19 11.95
C PRO A 54 -9.95 16.96 12.61
N LEU A 55 -9.89 18.29 12.39
CA LEU A 55 -8.87 19.14 13.03
C LEU A 55 -8.93 19.02 14.55
N GLU A 56 -10.14 18.89 15.09
CA GLU A 56 -10.40 18.75 16.51
C GLU A 56 -9.73 17.52 17.13
N GLU A 57 -9.57 16.43 16.38
CA GLU A 57 -8.88 15.22 16.88
C GLU A 57 -7.38 15.47 17.06
N ILE A 58 -6.77 16.18 16.12
CA ILE A 58 -5.34 16.51 16.20
C ILE A 58 -5.10 17.53 17.31
N THR A 59 -5.97 18.53 17.47
CA THR A 59 -5.84 19.54 18.54
C THR A 59 -6.09 19.00 19.96
N LYS A 60 -6.63 17.78 20.11
CA LYS A 60 -6.76 17.13 21.42
C LYS A 60 -5.44 16.54 21.90
N ILE A 61 -4.47 16.36 21.01
CA ILE A 61 -3.15 15.86 21.37
C ILE A 61 -2.45 16.92 22.21
N ASP A 62 -1.99 16.52 23.40
CA ASP A 62 -1.26 17.41 24.30
C ASP A 62 -0.02 18.00 23.59
N GLY A 63 0.03 19.32 23.50
CA GLY A 63 1.12 20.05 22.84
C GLY A 63 0.83 20.47 21.39
N PHE A 64 -0.35 20.13 20.83
CA PHE A 64 -0.79 20.59 19.52
C PHE A 64 -1.82 21.71 19.67
N ASP A 65 -1.55 22.86 19.06
CA ASP A 65 -2.54 23.93 18.91
C ASP A 65 -3.25 23.87 17.54
N ALA A 66 -4.24 24.73 17.35
CA ALA A 66 -5.05 24.77 16.12
C ALA A 66 -4.22 25.08 14.87
N ASP A 67 -3.17 25.89 15.01
CA ASP A 67 -2.29 26.25 13.90
C ASP A 67 -1.38 25.07 13.53
N THR A 68 -0.77 24.42 14.52
CA THR A 68 0.05 23.21 14.35
C THR A 68 -0.76 22.08 13.74
N ALA A 69 -1.98 21.84 14.22
CA ALA A 69 -2.87 20.83 13.67
C ALA A 69 -3.21 21.09 12.20
N LYS A 70 -3.41 22.35 11.82
CA LYS A 70 -3.73 22.74 10.45
C LYS A 70 -2.52 22.57 9.54
N GLU A 71 -1.34 22.99 10.00
CA GLU A 71 -0.08 22.82 9.28
C GLU A 71 0.25 21.33 9.08
N LEU A 72 0.04 20.50 10.11
CA LEU A 72 0.23 19.05 10.02
C LEU A 72 -0.67 18.43 8.95
N LYS A 73 -1.95 18.82 8.91
CA LYS A 73 -2.89 18.35 7.87
C LYS A 73 -2.47 18.81 6.48
N GLU A 74 -2.01 20.05 6.34
CA GLU A 74 -1.53 20.57 5.05
C GLU A 74 -0.32 19.78 4.56
N ARG A 75 0.67 19.52 5.44
CA ARG A 75 1.81 18.66 5.12
C ARG A 75 1.41 17.23 4.79
N ALA A 76 0.46 16.65 5.51
CA ALA A 76 -0.05 15.31 5.22
C ALA A 76 -0.67 15.23 3.82
N LYS A 77 -1.46 16.24 3.45
CA LYS A 77 -2.04 16.35 2.12
C LYS A 77 -0.96 16.50 1.04
N GLU A 78 -0.01 17.41 1.23
CA GLU A 78 1.10 17.62 0.29
C GLU A 78 1.95 16.36 0.10
N TYR A 79 2.22 15.64 1.19
CA TYR A 79 2.92 14.36 1.15
C TYR A 79 2.15 13.33 0.30
N LEU A 80 0.84 13.17 0.52
CA LEU A 80 0.03 12.21 -0.24
C LEU A 80 -0.06 12.59 -1.73
N GLU A 81 -0.16 13.88 -2.05
CA GLU A 81 -0.11 14.36 -3.43
C GLU A 81 1.25 14.08 -4.08
N THR A 82 2.35 14.28 -3.34
CA THR A 82 3.71 14.01 -3.80
C THR A 82 3.95 12.52 -3.97
N GLU A 83 3.58 11.70 -3.00
CA GLU A 83 3.62 10.24 -3.05
C GLU A 83 2.84 9.72 -4.26
N SER A 84 1.62 10.24 -4.50
CA SER A 84 0.84 9.86 -5.68
C SER A 84 1.53 10.25 -6.99
N LYS A 85 2.20 11.41 -7.06
CA LYS A 85 2.98 11.83 -8.23
C LYS A 85 4.22 10.97 -8.42
N GLU A 86 4.93 10.66 -7.34
CA GLU A 86 6.10 9.78 -7.36
C GLU A 86 5.72 8.37 -7.81
N VAL A 87 4.63 7.81 -7.30
CA VAL A 87 4.13 6.50 -7.76
C VAL A 87 3.78 6.58 -9.25
N SER A 88 3.11 7.64 -9.71
CA SER A 88 2.82 7.82 -11.14
C SER A 88 4.09 7.93 -11.99
N ASN A 89 5.11 8.63 -11.49
CA ASN A 89 6.41 8.76 -12.17
C ASN A 89 7.16 7.43 -12.17
N LYS A 90 7.22 6.70 -11.05
CA LYS A 90 7.83 5.37 -10.96
C LYS A 90 7.16 4.38 -11.89
N VAL A 91 5.84 4.40 -12.00
CA VAL A 91 5.10 3.57 -12.98
C VAL A 91 5.57 3.88 -14.40
N LYS A 92 5.79 5.16 -14.76
CA LYS A 92 6.37 5.55 -16.05
C LYS A 92 7.84 5.14 -16.21
N GLU A 93 8.66 5.29 -15.17
CA GLU A 93 10.08 4.92 -15.17
C GLU A 93 10.29 3.41 -15.30
N LEU A 94 9.41 2.61 -14.69
CA LEU A 94 9.41 1.16 -14.85
C LEU A 94 9.08 0.73 -16.28
N GLY A 95 8.63 1.66 -17.14
CA GLY A 95 8.33 1.41 -18.54
C GLY A 95 6.99 0.73 -18.74
N ILE A 96 6.06 0.89 -17.80
CA ILE A 96 4.69 0.39 -17.96
C ILE A 96 4.02 1.18 -19.09
N GLN A 97 3.47 0.46 -20.06
CA GLN A 97 2.83 1.04 -21.23
C GLN A 97 1.46 1.63 -20.89
N ASP A 98 1.09 2.67 -21.64
CA ASP A 98 -0.16 3.39 -21.46
C ASP A 98 -1.40 2.48 -21.53
N GLU A 99 -1.36 1.41 -22.35
CA GLU A 99 -2.46 0.46 -22.45
C GLU A 99 -2.72 -0.28 -21.13
N LEU A 100 -1.67 -0.64 -20.39
CA LEU A 100 -1.78 -1.26 -19.06
C LEU A 100 -2.12 -0.22 -17.99
N MET A 101 -1.47 0.95 -18.05
CA MET A 101 -1.70 2.06 -17.10
C MET A 101 -3.14 2.54 -17.10
N ASN A 102 -3.79 2.56 -18.27
CA ASN A 102 -5.18 2.97 -18.43
C ASN A 102 -6.17 1.79 -18.36
N HIS A 103 -5.72 0.61 -17.92
CA HIS A 103 -6.62 -0.54 -17.79
C HIS A 103 -7.57 -0.35 -16.60
N PRO A 104 -8.90 -0.37 -16.81
CA PRO A 104 -9.87 -0.13 -15.74
C PRO A 104 -9.74 -1.14 -14.60
N GLY A 105 -9.78 -0.65 -13.37
CA GLY A 105 -9.72 -1.46 -12.16
C GLY A 105 -8.31 -1.73 -11.63
N LEU A 106 -7.25 -1.27 -12.31
CA LEU A 106 -5.90 -1.23 -11.74
C LEU A 106 -5.66 0.12 -11.04
N SER A 107 -5.29 0.05 -9.76
CA SER A 107 -4.81 1.23 -9.04
C SER A 107 -3.35 1.52 -9.35
N LEU A 108 -2.88 2.75 -9.08
CA LEU A 108 -1.47 3.12 -9.22
C LEU A 108 -0.55 2.20 -8.39
N GLY A 109 -0.98 1.79 -7.19
CA GLY A 109 -0.24 0.84 -6.37
C GLY A 109 -0.12 -0.53 -7.03
N MET A 110 -1.21 -1.04 -7.62
CA MET A 110 -1.19 -2.31 -8.36
C MET A 110 -0.25 -2.22 -9.58
N LEU A 111 -0.30 -1.12 -10.33
CA LEU A 111 0.59 -0.90 -11.47
C LEU A 111 2.06 -0.89 -11.05
N LEU A 112 2.40 -0.24 -9.94
CA LEU A 112 3.75 -0.24 -9.40
C LEU A 112 4.23 -1.67 -9.11
N THR A 113 3.42 -2.46 -8.39
CA THR A 113 3.74 -3.87 -8.07
C THR A 113 3.89 -4.72 -9.32
N LEU A 114 3.05 -4.54 -10.33
CA LEU A 114 3.18 -5.21 -11.63
C LEU A 114 4.50 -4.83 -12.33
N GLY A 115 4.85 -3.54 -12.36
CA GLY A 115 6.09 -3.05 -12.96
C GLY A 115 7.34 -3.60 -12.28
N GLU A 116 7.34 -3.71 -10.96
CA GLU A 116 8.42 -4.32 -10.17
C GLU A 116 8.60 -5.81 -10.50
N LYS A 117 7.52 -6.52 -10.85
CA LYS A 117 7.54 -7.90 -11.36
C LYS A 117 7.82 -7.98 -12.87
N ASN A 118 8.22 -6.87 -13.49
CA ASN A 118 8.53 -6.76 -14.92
C ASN A 118 7.33 -7.01 -15.84
N ILE A 119 6.11 -6.77 -15.35
CA ILE A 119 4.85 -6.84 -16.11
C ILE A 119 4.52 -5.42 -16.56
N LYS A 120 4.83 -5.11 -17.82
CA LYS A 120 4.87 -3.72 -18.30
C LYS A 120 3.84 -3.45 -19.39
N THR A 121 3.39 -4.47 -20.09
CA THR A 121 2.45 -4.35 -21.19
C THR A 121 1.10 -4.95 -20.84
N LEU A 122 0.05 -4.53 -21.55
CA LEU A 122 -1.27 -5.13 -21.37
C LEU A 122 -1.27 -6.62 -21.76
N ALA A 123 -0.40 -7.02 -22.69
CA ALA A 123 -0.18 -8.41 -23.07
C ALA A 123 0.43 -9.23 -21.93
N ASP A 124 1.49 -8.71 -21.27
CA ASP A 124 2.10 -9.39 -20.11
C ASP A 124 1.07 -9.61 -19.01
N PHE A 125 0.21 -8.61 -18.76
CA PHE A 125 -0.86 -8.73 -17.77
C PHE A 125 -1.97 -9.68 -18.20
N ALA A 126 -2.32 -9.71 -19.49
CA ALA A 126 -3.32 -10.62 -20.05
C ALA A 126 -2.88 -12.09 -20.01
N ASP A 127 -1.58 -12.35 -20.07
CA ASP A 127 -1.01 -13.69 -20.00
C ASP A 127 -1.04 -14.28 -18.57
N LEU A 128 -1.19 -13.44 -17.54
CA LEU A 128 -1.30 -13.90 -16.15
C LEU A 128 -2.55 -14.76 -15.93
N SER A 129 -2.41 -15.70 -14.99
CA SER A 129 -3.50 -16.43 -14.38
C SER A 129 -4.03 -15.71 -13.12
N VAL A 130 -5.24 -16.08 -12.71
CA VAL A 130 -5.88 -15.54 -11.51
C VAL A 130 -5.06 -15.90 -10.26
N ASP A 131 -4.50 -17.10 -10.24
CA ASP A 131 -3.70 -17.61 -9.12
C ASP A 131 -2.35 -16.88 -9.04
N GLU A 132 -1.75 -16.45 -10.15
CA GLU A 132 -0.57 -15.58 -10.13
C GLU A 132 -0.86 -14.19 -9.56
N ILE A 133 -2.09 -13.69 -9.66
CA ILE A 133 -2.51 -12.41 -9.09
C ILE A 133 -2.79 -12.56 -7.59
N LEU A 134 -3.58 -13.56 -7.20
CA LEU A 134 -4.12 -13.68 -5.84
C LEU A 134 -3.34 -14.61 -4.92
N GLY A 135 -2.45 -15.41 -5.49
CA GLY A 135 -1.76 -16.47 -4.78
C GLY A 135 -2.58 -17.76 -4.82
N GLY A 136 -1.91 -18.86 -4.55
CA GLY A 136 -2.50 -20.17 -4.68
C GLY A 136 -1.64 -21.25 -4.07
N TYR A 137 -1.91 -22.48 -4.50
CA TYR A 137 -1.18 -23.64 -4.04
C TYR A 137 -0.64 -24.40 -5.23
N ASP A 138 0.63 -24.78 -5.14
CA ASP A 138 1.30 -25.65 -6.09
C ASP A 138 1.64 -26.99 -5.43
N GLU A 139 1.83 -28.02 -6.23
CA GLU A 139 2.20 -29.36 -5.75
C GLU A 139 3.67 -29.63 -6.06
N VAL A 140 4.53 -29.45 -5.05
CA VAL A 140 5.96 -29.74 -5.17
C VAL A 140 6.26 -31.05 -4.45
N LYS A 141 6.57 -32.09 -5.24
CA LYS A 141 6.93 -33.44 -4.75
C LYS A 141 5.82 -34.09 -3.90
N GLY A 142 4.56 -33.97 -4.31
CA GLY A 142 3.42 -34.57 -3.59
C GLY A 142 3.00 -33.80 -2.33
N LYS A 143 3.55 -32.60 -2.11
CA LYS A 143 3.18 -31.72 -1.00
C LYS A 143 2.61 -30.43 -1.56
N ARG A 144 1.50 -30.00 -0.96
CA ARG A 144 0.87 -28.72 -1.24
C ARG A 144 1.72 -27.60 -0.62
N VAL A 145 2.24 -26.71 -1.47
CA VAL A 145 3.04 -25.54 -1.08
C VAL A 145 2.27 -24.30 -1.51
N GLU A 146 2.08 -23.36 -0.58
CA GLU A 146 1.44 -22.09 -0.87
C GLU A 146 2.43 -21.13 -1.54
N PHE A 147 1.97 -20.35 -2.50
CA PHE A 147 2.74 -19.27 -3.11
C PHE A 147 1.96 -17.97 -3.06
N GLU A 148 2.68 -16.86 -2.90
CA GLU A 148 2.11 -15.53 -2.82
C GLU A 148 1.83 -14.97 -4.22
N GLY A 149 0.64 -14.41 -4.40
CA GLY A 149 0.25 -13.72 -5.62
C GLY A 149 0.87 -12.34 -5.74
N ILE A 150 1.01 -11.86 -6.97
CA ILE A 150 1.60 -10.54 -7.26
C ILE A 150 0.80 -9.41 -6.59
N LEU A 151 -0.53 -9.50 -6.57
CA LEU A 151 -1.42 -8.50 -6.00
C LEU A 151 -2.16 -9.02 -4.75
N GLN A 152 -1.65 -10.05 -4.08
CA GLN A 152 -2.30 -10.64 -2.91
C GLN A 152 -2.44 -9.65 -1.74
N ASN A 153 -1.56 -8.65 -1.67
CA ASN A 153 -1.60 -7.58 -0.66
C ASN A 153 -2.66 -6.51 -0.95
N PHE A 154 -3.39 -6.62 -2.07
CA PHE A 154 -4.54 -5.78 -2.39
C PHE A 154 -5.82 -6.58 -2.10
N ASP A 155 -6.86 -5.92 -1.57
CA ASP A 155 -8.16 -6.53 -1.23
C ASP A 155 -8.99 -6.92 -2.48
N ILE A 156 -8.40 -7.67 -3.42
CA ILE A 156 -9.00 -8.11 -4.67
C ILE A 156 -9.63 -9.47 -4.46
N ILE A 157 -10.93 -9.58 -4.77
CA ILE A 157 -11.61 -10.87 -4.75
C ILE A 157 -11.39 -11.64 -6.06
N LYS A 158 -11.51 -12.97 -6.02
CA LYS A 158 -11.33 -13.85 -7.19
C LYS A 158 -12.09 -13.40 -8.44
N ALA A 159 -13.38 -13.08 -8.29
CA ALA A 159 -14.21 -12.62 -9.40
C ALA A 159 -13.73 -11.29 -10.01
N GLU A 160 -13.05 -10.45 -9.22
CA GLU A 160 -12.49 -9.19 -9.70
C GLU A 160 -11.17 -9.43 -10.45
N ALA A 161 -10.28 -10.27 -9.91
CA ALA A 161 -9.06 -10.68 -10.60
C ALA A 161 -9.37 -11.37 -11.95
N GLU A 162 -10.39 -12.24 -11.99
CA GLU A 162 -10.90 -12.85 -13.23
C GLU A 162 -11.34 -11.78 -14.24
N ARG A 163 -12.14 -10.79 -13.81
CA ARG A 163 -12.58 -9.70 -14.69
C ARG A 163 -11.42 -8.84 -15.20
N LEU A 164 -10.45 -8.53 -14.35
CA LEU A 164 -9.27 -7.75 -14.72
C LEU A 164 -8.47 -8.46 -15.81
N ILE A 165 -8.19 -9.75 -15.65
CA ILE A 165 -7.46 -10.56 -16.64
C ILE A 165 -8.29 -10.72 -17.91
N MET A 166 -9.57 -11.11 -17.81
CA MET A 166 -10.42 -11.33 -18.98
C MET A 166 -10.59 -10.07 -19.83
N SER A 167 -10.80 -8.92 -19.20
CA SER A 167 -10.91 -7.65 -19.92
C SER A 167 -9.59 -7.20 -20.56
N ALA A 168 -8.44 -7.56 -19.98
CA ALA A 168 -7.14 -7.36 -20.62
C ALA A 168 -6.98 -8.28 -21.84
N ARG A 169 -7.31 -9.57 -21.70
CA ARG A 169 -7.29 -10.56 -22.80
C ARG A 169 -8.19 -10.15 -23.95
N GLU A 170 -9.40 -9.68 -23.68
CA GLU A 170 -10.30 -9.19 -24.73
C GLU A 170 -9.66 -8.06 -25.54
N LYS A 171 -9.00 -7.10 -24.90
CA LYS A 171 -8.34 -5.98 -25.60
C LYS A 171 -7.10 -6.42 -26.39
N VAL A 172 -6.37 -7.43 -25.92
CA VAL A 172 -5.14 -7.91 -26.55
C VAL A 172 -5.44 -8.87 -27.70
N PHE A 173 -6.38 -9.80 -27.51
CA PHE A 173 -6.61 -10.92 -28.44
C PHE A 173 -7.82 -10.75 -29.36
N ASN A 174 -8.72 -9.80 -29.10
CA ASN A 174 -9.84 -9.47 -30.02
C ASN A 174 -9.55 -8.23 -30.89
N LYS A 175 -8.28 -7.84 -31.05
CA LYS A 175 -7.85 -6.77 -31.98
C LYS A 175 -7.69 -7.30 -33.40
#